data_AF-A0A1L7XDF7-F1
#
_entry.id   AF-A0A1L7XDF7-F1
#
_cell.length_a   1.000
_cell.length_b   1.000
_cell.length_c   1.000
_cell.angle_alpha   90.00
_cell.angle_beta   90.00
_cell.angle_gamma   90.00
#
_symmetry.space_group_name_H-M   'P 1'
#
loop_
_entity.id
_entity.type
_entity.pdbx_description
1 polymer ?
#
loop_
_entity_poly.entity_id
_entity_poly.type
_entity_poly.pdbx_seq_one_letter_code
_entity_poly.pdbx_strand_id
1 'polypeptide(L)'
;MYTSPANNGTEASIVWRVAFQKCGGKLYIHHMNLHLLDSGLVALQELRNVYRRTKIQPPYSCWDRTCFFWKPIVEVATLSTNSTHDLERQKGTRQVFVTHRQEDVELTAAFHDPQLLETAQDFVKANTRFSINNTSPSMGKDVLLIGLRMNWISVFVLVFLNIVVCLGSGIIVGYVTRRVDLGVAVTSGVAAVVACIQAVLVLLYK
;
A
#
# COMPACT_ATOMS: atom_id res chain seq x y z
N MET A 1 6.35 30.39 5.60
CA MET A 1 6.26 31.04 6.91
C MET A 1 4.93 30.60 7.50
N TYR A 2 4.93 29.56 8.33
CA TYR A 2 3.72 29.07 8.98
C TYR A 2 3.59 29.76 10.33
N THR A 3 2.55 30.57 10.49
CA THR A 3 2.21 31.22 11.76
C THR A 3 1.68 30.19 12.74
N SER A 4 2.36 30.01 13.87
CA SER A 4 1.96 29.12 14.94
C SER A 4 0.89 29.80 15.80
N PRO A 5 -0.33 29.25 15.93
CA PRO A 5 -1.37 29.82 16.77
C PRO A 5 -1.07 29.60 18.26
N ALA A 6 -1.60 30.51 19.09
CA ALA A 6 -1.35 30.61 20.52
C ALA A 6 -1.95 29.46 21.35
N ASN A 7 -1.19 29.01 22.35
CA ASN A 7 -1.49 27.96 23.33
C ASN A 7 -2.68 28.32 24.24
N ASN A 8 -3.87 27.82 23.93
CA ASN A 8 -4.94 27.61 24.91
C ASN A 8 -4.99 26.10 25.20
N GLY A 9 -4.52 25.67 26.39
CA GLY A 9 -4.66 24.29 26.88
C GLY A 9 -4.48 23.21 25.81
N THR A 10 -3.43 23.36 25.00
CA THR A 10 -3.26 22.66 23.72
C THR A 10 -3.11 21.18 24.00
N GLU A 11 -4.16 20.42 23.67
CA GLU A 11 -4.08 18.97 23.59
C GLU A 11 -2.79 18.60 22.86
N ALA A 12 -1.97 17.78 23.51
CA ALA A 12 -0.65 17.47 23.01
C ALA A 12 -0.82 16.71 21.68
N SER A 13 -0.60 17.41 20.58
CA SER A 13 -0.63 16.84 19.25
C SER A 13 0.74 16.26 18.90
N ILE A 14 0.73 15.17 18.14
CA ILE A 14 1.92 14.48 17.68
C ILE A 14 1.80 14.23 16.19
N VAL A 15 2.91 14.39 15.47
CA VAL A 15 2.94 14.20 14.03
C VAL A 15 3.72 12.93 13.71
N TRP A 16 3.03 11.95 13.14
CA TRP A 16 3.63 10.69 12.71
C TRP A 16 4.16 10.78 11.30
N ARG A 17 5.32 10.14 11.08
CA ARG A 17 5.88 9.85 9.76
C ARG A 17 5.20 8.59 9.23
N VAL A 18 4.52 8.72 8.10
CA VAL A 18 3.89 7.60 7.39
C VAL A 18 4.44 7.54 5.98
N ALA A 19 4.99 6.40 5.57
CA ALA A 19 5.41 6.16 4.21
C ALA A 19 4.38 5.29 3.48
N PHE A 20 4.15 5.57 2.20
CA PHE A 20 3.30 4.76 1.33
C PHE A 20 4.10 4.21 0.18
N GLN A 21 4.03 2.90 -0.04
CA GLN A 21 4.56 2.26 -1.22
C GLN A 21 3.59 2.39 -2.40
N LYS A 22 4.13 2.74 -3.57
CA LYS A 22 3.40 2.72 -4.85
C LYS A 22 3.69 1.45 -5.63
N CYS A 23 2.86 1.17 -6.64
CA CYS A 23 3.24 0.23 -7.69
C CYS A 23 4.59 0.67 -8.30
N GLY A 24 5.49 -0.30 -8.53
CA GLY A 24 6.87 -0.04 -8.92
C GLY A 24 7.83 0.28 -7.77
N GLY A 25 7.40 0.08 -6.51
CA GLY A 25 8.30 0.03 -5.35
C GLY A 25 8.76 1.37 -4.78
N LYS A 26 8.39 2.50 -5.40
CA LYS A 26 8.72 3.85 -4.92
C LYS A 26 7.96 4.16 -3.62
N LEU A 27 8.64 4.76 -2.64
CA LEU A 27 8.07 5.12 -1.34
C LEU A 27 7.94 6.63 -1.21
N TYR A 28 6.81 7.10 -0.68
CA TYR A 28 6.56 8.52 -0.45
C TYR A 28 6.20 8.76 1.00
N ILE A 29 6.83 9.74 1.63
CA ILE A 29 6.54 10.11 3.02
C ILE A 29 5.43 11.16 3.09
N HIS A 30 4.56 10.98 4.07
CA HIS A 30 3.45 11.83 4.43
C HIS A 30 3.45 12.01 5.95
N HIS A 31 2.83 13.09 6.40
CA HIS A 31 2.71 13.41 7.80
C HIS A 31 1.25 13.26 8.22
N MET A 32 1.03 12.58 9.33
CA MET A 32 -0.29 12.37 9.92
C MET A 32 -0.31 13.01 11.30
N ASN A 33 -1.24 13.95 11.52
CA ASN A 33 -1.42 14.58 12.81
C ASN A 33 -2.37 13.73 13.64
N LEU A 34 -1.99 13.43 14.88
CA LEU A 34 -2.78 12.70 15.85
C LEU A 34 -2.76 13.45 17.19
N HIS A 35 -3.73 13.18 18.05
CA HIS A 35 -3.71 13.58 19.45
C HIS A 35 -3.05 12.46 20.27
N LEU A 36 -2.25 12.82 21.28
CA LEU A 36 -1.57 11.84 22.13
C LEU A 36 -2.52 10.92 22.89
N LEU A 37 -3.77 11.36 23.12
CA LEU A 37 -4.84 10.62 23.79
C LEU A 37 -5.76 9.87 22.81
N ASP A 38 -5.48 9.90 21.50
CA ASP A 38 -6.27 9.15 20.54
C ASP A 38 -6.12 7.64 20.79
N SER A 39 -7.26 6.94 20.80
CA SER A 39 -7.26 5.48 20.87
C SER A 39 -6.69 4.87 19.59
N GLY A 40 -6.27 3.61 19.66
CA GLY A 40 -5.76 2.90 18.47
C GLY A 40 -6.77 2.84 17.33
N LEU A 41 -8.06 2.76 17.64
CA LEU A 41 -9.15 2.86 16.68
C LEU A 41 -9.11 4.17 15.88
N VAL A 42 -9.05 5.32 16.56
CA VAL A 42 -9.03 6.64 15.94
C VAL A 42 -7.76 6.82 15.09
N ALA A 43 -6.61 6.45 15.64
CA ALA A 43 -5.33 6.56 14.94
C ALA A 43 -5.29 5.72 13.65
N LEU A 44 -5.83 4.49 13.67
CA LEU A 44 -5.89 3.64 12.48
C LEU A 44 -6.96 4.08 11.47
N GLN A 45 -8.09 4.61 11.93
CA GLN A 45 -9.08 5.21 11.03
C GLN A 45 -8.47 6.39 10.29
N GLU A 46 -7.74 7.26 10.98
CA GLU A 46 -7.08 8.39 10.34
C GLU A 46 -5.97 7.91 9.38
N LEU A 47 -5.20 6.89 9.76
CA LEU A 47 -4.22 6.26 8.88
C LEU A 47 -4.85 5.74 7.58
N ARG A 48 -6.02 5.08 7.66
CA ARG A 48 -6.78 4.64 6.48
C ARG A 48 -7.30 5.81 5.66
N ASN A 49 -7.74 6.88 6.30
CA ASN A 49 -8.20 8.09 5.61
C ASN A 49 -7.06 8.76 4.85
N VAL A 50 -5.88 8.87 5.46
CA VAL A 50 -4.67 9.35 4.78
C VAL A 50 -4.32 8.42 3.62
N TYR A 51 -4.30 7.09 3.83
CA TYR A 51 -4.02 6.12 2.76
C TYR A 51 -4.97 6.29 1.55
N ARG A 52 -6.28 6.36 1.80
CA ARG A 52 -7.30 6.54 0.75
C ARG A 52 -7.14 7.85 0.00
N ARG A 53 -6.91 8.96 0.72
CA ARG A 53 -6.67 10.28 0.11
C ARG A 53 -5.43 10.26 -0.78
N THR A 54 -4.34 9.69 -0.26
CA THR A 54 -3.07 9.60 -0.97
C THR A 54 -3.22 8.78 -2.26
N LYS A 55 -3.98 7.67 -2.25
CA LYS A 55 -4.25 6.84 -3.44
C LYS A 55 -4.93 7.60 -4.60
N ILE A 56 -5.63 8.70 -4.31
CA ILE A 56 -6.36 9.49 -5.31
C ILE A 56 -5.50 10.60 -5.91
N GLN A 57 -4.51 11.09 -5.16
CA GLN A 57 -3.67 12.24 -5.55
C GLN A 57 -2.65 11.88 -6.63
N PRO A 58 -2.18 12.82 -7.46
CA PRO A 58 -1.02 12.59 -8.33
C PRO A 58 0.26 12.40 -7.48
N PRO A 59 1.26 11.64 -7.95
CA PRO A 59 1.35 10.99 -9.26
C PRO A 59 0.82 9.54 -9.28
N TYR A 60 -0.22 9.20 -8.50
CA TYR A 60 -0.81 7.87 -8.55
C TYR A 60 -1.53 7.65 -9.90
N SER A 61 -1.12 6.59 -10.61
CA SER A 61 -1.66 6.20 -11.91
C SER A 61 -3.03 5.53 -11.77
N CYS A 62 -3.74 5.36 -12.89
CA CYS A 62 -4.97 4.56 -12.93
C CYS A 62 -4.74 3.11 -12.45
N TRP A 63 -3.54 2.56 -12.68
CA TRP A 63 -3.15 1.22 -12.24
C TRP A 63 -2.99 1.12 -10.72
N ASP A 64 -2.53 2.19 -10.06
CA ASP A 64 -2.49 2.25 -8.60
C ASP A 64 -3.91 2.21 -8.00
N ARG A 65 -4.93 2.67 -8.74
CA ARG A 65 -6.33 2.61 -8.30
C ARG A 65 -6.87 1.18 -8.34
N THR A 66 -6.60 0.44 -9.41
CA THR A 66 -7.11 -0.90 -9.70
C THR A 66 -6.22 -2.04 -9.20
N CYS A 67 -5.61 -1.85 -8.03
CA CYS A 67 -4.77 -2.84 -7.36
C CYS A 67 -5.55 -4.06 -6.82
N PHE A 68 -6.27 -4.79 -7.68
CA PHE A 68 -6.95 -6.05 -7.32
C PHE A 68 -5.99 -7.12 -6.77
N PHE A 69 -4.72 -7.05 -7.18
CA PHE A 69 -3.69 -8.01 -6.78
C PHE A 69 -2.90 -7.59 -5.55
N TRP A 70 -3.12 -6.39 -5.00
CA TRP A 70 -2.32 -5.89 -3.91
C TRP A 70 -3.15 -5.71 -2.65
N LYS A 71 -2.69 -6.34 -1.58
CA LYS A 71 -3.19 -6.16 -0.23
C LYS A 71 -2.26 -5.17 0.49
N PRO A 72 -2.77 -4.06 1.03
CA PRO A 72 -1.94 -3.18 1.85
C PRO A 72 -1.51 -3.93 3.11
N ILE A 73 -0.24 -3.81 3.47
CA ILE A 73 0.32 -4.33 4.72
C ILE A 73 0.99 -3.20 5.48
N VAL A 74 0.99 -3.28 6.81
CA VAL A 74 1.67 -2.29 7.66
C VAL A 74 3.01 -2.86 8.08
N GLU A 75 4.05 -2.10 7.81
CA GLU A 75 5.44 -2.41 8.10
C GLU A 75 6.01 -1.30 8.99
N VAL A 76 6.94 -1.68 9.86
CA VAL A 76 7.87 -0.74 10.49
C VAL A 76 9.10 -0.68 9.60
N ALA A 77 9.46 0.52 9.17
CA ALA A 77 10.64 0.71 8.34
C ALA A 77 11.55 1.79 8.92
N THR A 78 12.86 1.65 8.67
CA THR A 78 13.85 2.66 9.09
C THR A 78 14.26 3.48 7.88
N LEU A 79 14.14 4.81 7.97
CA LEU A 79 14.55 5.72 6.90
C LEU A 79 16.07 5.67 6.70
N SER A 80 16.50 5.68 5.44
CA SER A 80 17.91 5.78 5.06
C SER A 80 18.47 7.16 5.42
N THR A 81 19.71 7.20 5.93
CA THR A 81 20.46 8.44 6.23
C THR A 81 20.64 9.32 5.00
N ASN A 82 20.75 8.73 3.81
CA ASN A 82 20.88 9.48 2.56
C ASN A 82 19.60 10.25 2.19
N SER A 83 18.46 9.89 2.79
CA SER A 83 17.22 10.61 2.55
C SER A 83 17.17 11.93 3.34
N THR A 84 17.87 12.11 4.45
CA THR A 84 17.58 13.24 5.36
C THR A 84 18.04 14.61 4.88
N HIS A 85 19.09 14.69 4.05
CA HIS A 85 19.75 15.97 3.77
C HIS A 85 19.04 16.88 2.76
N ASP A 86 18.17 16.33 1.90
CA ASP A 86 17.54 17.10 0.81
C ASP A 86 16.00 17.15 0.92
N LEU A 87 15.43 16.44 1.90
CA LEU A 87 13.98 16.40 2.09
C LEU A 87 13.42 17.78 2.48
N GLU A 88 14.08 18.50 3.38
CA GLU A 88 13.55 19.76 3.92
C GLU A 88 13.39 20.88 2.88
N ARG A 89 14.14 20.82 1.76
CA ARG A 89 14.12 21.84 0.70
C ARG A 89 13.07 21.60 -0.38
N GLN A 90 12.50 20.40 -0.49
CA GLN A 90 11.53 20.08 -1.54
C GLN A 90 10.09 20.36 -1.11
N LYS A 91 9.38 21.17 -1.92
CA LYS A 91 7.93 21.39 -1.84
C LYS A 91 7.22 20.26 -2.58
N GLY A 92 6.50 19.38 -1.87
CA GLY A 92 5.70 18.30 -2.48
C GLY A 92 5.79 16.96 -1.75
N THR A 93 5.21 15.91 -2.34
CA THR A 93 5.34 14.53 -1.87
C THR A 93 6.79 14.08 -2.07
N ARG A 94 7.45 13.67 -0.98
CA ARG A 94 8.89 13.39 -1.01
C ARG A 94 9.14 11.89 -1.13
N GLN A 95 9.92 11.50 -2.13
CA GLN A 95 10.37 10.12 -2.24
C GLN A 95 11.41 9.83 -1.15
N VAL A 96 11.26 8.70 -0.47
CA VAL A 96 12.18 8.28 0.60
C VAL A 96 12.75 6.90 0.31
N PHE A 97 13.92 6.63 0.87
CA PHE A 97 14.53 5.29 0.86
C PHE A 97 14.48 4.72 2.28
N VAL A 98 14.22 3.43 2.38
CA VAL A 98 14.22 2.70 3.65
C VAL A 98 15.27 1.60 3.59
N THR A 99 15.97 1.37 4.70
CA THR A 99 17.05 0.37 4.79
C THR A 99 16.58 -0.93 5.41
N HIS A 100 15.73 -0.83 6.44
CA HIS A 100 15.14 -1.97 7.12
C HIS A 100 13.62 -1.93 6.98
N ARG A 101 13.01 -3.10 6.82
CA ARG A 101 11.55 -3.29 6.79
C ARG A 101 11.21 -4.53 7.61
N GLN A 102 10.21 -4.40 8.44
CA GLN A 102 9.65 -5.50 9.22
C GLN A 102 8.13 -5.41 9.16
N GLU A 103 7.48 -6.49 8.72
CA GLU A 103 6.01 -6.59 8.75
C GLU A 103 5.54 -6.61 10.21
N ASP A 104 4.58 -5.75 10.53
CA ASP A 104 3.90 -5.74 11.83
C ASP A 104 2.54 -6.41 11.65
N VAL A 105 2.44 -7.66 12.08
CA VAL A 105 1.27 -8.52 11.85
C VAL A 105 0.04 -7.97 12.56
N GLU A 106 0.20 -7.42 13.76
CA GLU A 106 -0.90 -6.88 14.57
C GLU A 106 -1.41 -5.58 13.96
N LEU A 107 -0.50 -4.65 13.60
CA LEU A 107 -0.89 -3.42 12.92
C LEU A 107 -1.48 -3.70 11.54
N THR A 108 -0.99 -4.72 10.83
CA THR A 108 -1.56 -5.14 9.55
C THR A 108 -2.97 -5.67 9.72
N ALA A 109 -3.21 -6.54 10.71
CA ALA A 109 -4.55 -7.02 11.02
C ALA A 109 -5.48 -5.87 11.40
N ALA A 110 -5.03 -4.98 12.29
CA ALA A 110 -5.79 -3.82 12.72
C ALA A 110 -6.03 -2.80 11.59
N PHE A 111 -5.10 -2.71 10.63
CA PHE A 111 -5.29 -1.91 9.41
C PHE A 111 -6.36 -2.49 8.48
N HIS A 112 -6.76 -3.76 8.61
CA HIS A 112 -7.94 -4.32 7.95
C HIS A 112 -9.19 -4.27 8.83
N ASP A 113 -9.04 -4.47 10.14
CA ASP A 113 -10.10 -4.36 11.13
C ASP A 113 -9.71 -3.48 12.34
N PRO A 114 -10.12 -2.20 12.40
CA PRO A 114 -9.65 -1.26 13.44
C PRO A 114 -10.14 -1.64 14.84
N GLN A 115 -11.22 -2.43 14.93
CA GLN A 115 -11.84 -2.79 16.21
C GLN A 115 -10.89 -3.63 17.07
N LEU A 116 -9.91 -4.29 16.47
CA LEU A 116 -8.85 -5.01 17.17
C LEU A 116 -8.01 -4.12 18.13
N LEU A 117 -7.99 -2.80 17.91
CA LEU A 117 -7.29 -1.84 18.78
C LEU A 117 -8.23 -0.94 19.59
N GLU A 118 -9.51 -1.29 19.71
CA GLU A 118 -10.48 -0.50 20.48
C GLU A 118 -10.07 -0.35 21.96
N THR A 119 -9.47 -1.39 22.53
CA THR A 119 -9.02 -1.41 23.93
C THR A 119 -7.67 -0.69 24.15
N ALA A 120 -6.95 -0.32 23.09
CA ALA A 120 -5.64 0.30 23.18
C ALA A 120 -5.74 1.84 23.32
N GLN A 121 -6.03 2.31 24.54
CA GLN A 121 -6.20 3.74 24.83
C GLN A 121 -4.90 4.56 24.69
N ASP A 122 -3.74 3.99 25.04
CA ASP A 122 -2.43 4.66 24.95
C ASP A 122 -1.67 4.33 23.65
N PHE A 123 -2.38 3.91 22.59
CA PHE A 123 -1.75 3.42 21.36
C PHE A 123 -0.79 4.44 20.73
N VAL A 124 -1.20 5.71 20.65
CA VAL A 124 -0.38 6.76 20.04
C VAL A 124 0.87 7.04 20.88
N LYS A 125 0.72 7.05 22.20
CA LYS A 125 1.81 7.23 23.17
C LYS A 125 2.82 6.07 23.13
N ALA A 126 2.32 4.83 23.01
CA ALA A 126 3.16 3.64 22.87
C ALA A 126 3.97 3.61 21.57
N ASN A 127 3.48 4.28 20.51
CA ASN A 127 4.09 4.31 19.18
C ASN A 127 4.76 5.67 18.85
N THR A 128 5.25 6.39 19.85
CA THR A 128 5.98 7.65 19.69
C THR A 128 7.26 7.55 18.84
N ARG A 129 7.76 6.33 18.59
CA ARG A 129 8.86 6.06 17.66
C ARG A 129 8.65 6.63 16.26
N PHE A 130 7.39 6.68 15.78
CA PHE A 130 7.05 7.25 14.47
C PHE A 130 6.98 8.78 14.44
N SER A 131 7.11 9.43 15.60
CA SER A 131 6.98 10.89 15.73
C SER A 131 8.11 11.63 15.02
N ILE A 132 7.77 12.74 14.37
CA ILE A 132 8.74 13.67 13.78
C ILE A 132 9.69 14.25 14.84
N ASN A 133 9.17 14.47 16.06
CA ASN A 133 9.90 15.12 17.14
C ASN A 133 10.73 14.13 17.98
N ASN A 134 10.65 12.83 17.69
CA ASN A 134 11.50 11.87 18.37
C ASN A 134 12.94 12.05 17.86
N THR A 135 13.77 12.73 18.66
CA THR A 135 15.17 13.08 18.36
C THR A 135 16.17 12.08 18.93
N SER A 136 15.72 10.90 19.36
CA SER A 136 16.61 9.90 19.96
C SER A 136 17.80 9.61 19.01
N PRO A 137 19.02 10.05 19.35
CA PRO A 137 20.14 10.07 18.41
C PRO A 137 20.70 8.66 18.12
N SER A 138 20.31 7.67 18.91
CA SER A 138 20.76 6.28 18.78
C SER A 138 19.82 5.39 17.98
N MET A 139 18.59 5.82 17.71
CA MET A 139 17.61 5.03 16.93
C MET A 139 17.43 5.66 15.55
N GLY A 140 17.47 4.82 14.51
CA GLY A 140 17.11 5.24 13.17
C GLY A 140 15.74 5.91 13.14
N LYS A 141 15.51 6.78 12.16
CA LYS A 141 14.21 7.45 12.02
C LYS A 141 13.18 6.44 11.52
N ASP A 142 12.51 5.78 12.44
CA ASP A 142 11.45 4.84 12.12
C ASP A 142 10.25 5.57 11.50
N VAL A 143 9.64 4.90 10.53
CA VAL A 143 8.49 5.35 9.77
C VAL A 143 7.48 4.21 9.70
N LEU A 144 6.21 4.56 9.84
CA LEU A 144 5.12 3.61 9.61
C LEU A 144 4.93 3.47 8.10
N LEU A 145 5.30 2.32 7.54
CA LEU A 145 5.24 2.08 6.10
C LEU A 145 3.99 1.26 5.76
N ILE A 146 3.15 1.78 4.88
CA ILE A 146 2.09 1.00 4.25
C ILE A 146 2.66 0.44 2.94
N GLY A 147 3.07 -0.83 3.02
CA GLY A 147 3.56 -1.62 1.91
C GLY A 147 2.43 -2.23 1.09
N LEU A 148 2.78 -2.74 -0.09
CA LEU A 148 1.86 -3.48 -0.96
C LEU A 148 2.36 -4.92 -1.08
N ARG A 149 1.57 -5.88 -0.60
CA ARG A 149 1.86 -7.31 -0.72
C ARG A 149 0.96 -7.93 -1.79
N MET A 150 1.55 -8.76 -2.63
CA MET A 150 0.79 -9.47 -3.66
C MET A 150 -0.15 -10.48 -3.02
N ASN A 151 -1.45 -10.38 -3.32
CA ASN A 151 -2.47 -11.31 -2.85
C ASN A 151 -2.51 -12.52 -3.78
N TRP A 152 -1.87 -13.61 -3.36
CA TRP A 152 -1.84 -14.88 -4.08
C TRP A 152 -3.23 -15.42 -4.42
N ILE A 153 -4.23 -15.15 -3.57
CA ILE A 153 -5.62 -15.56 -3.83
C ILE A 153 -6.16 -14.82 -5.06
N SER A 154 -5.97 -13.50 -5.15
CA SER A 154 -6.39 -12.72 -6.32
C SER A 154 -5.71 -13.20 -7.59
N VAL A 155 -4.41 -13.52 -7.51
CA VAL A 155 -3.64 -14.04 -8.65
C VAL A 155 -4.19 -15.39 -9.09
N PHE A 156 -4.43 -16.29 -8.16
CA PHE A 156 -5.00 -17.61 -8.42
C PHE A 156 -6.39 -17.50 -9.07
N VAL A 157 -7.25 -16.63 -8.55
CA VAL A 157 -8.58 -16.36 -9.14
C VAL A 157 -8.47 -15.83 -10.57
N LEU A 158 -7.53 -14.93 -10.85
CA LEU A 158 -7.30 -14.44 -12.21
C LEU A 158 -6.81 -15.55 -13.14
N VAL A 159 -5.89 -16.41 -12.69
CA VAL A 159 -5.42 -17.54 -13.49
C VAL A 159 -6.57 -18.51 -13.77
N PHE A 160 -7.38 -18.82 -12.76
CA PHE A 160 -8.56 -19.68 -12.92
C PHE A 160 -9.58 -19.09 -13.90
N LEU A 161 -9.91 -17.80 -13.79
CA LEU A 161 -10.82 -17.12 -14.70
C LEU A 161 -10.30 -17.19 -16.15
N ASN A 162 -9.00 -16.99 -16.35
CA ASN A 162 -8.38 -17.09 -17.67
C ASN A 162 -8.52 -18.50 -18.26
N ILE A 163 -8.33 -19.56 -17.47
CA ILE A 163 -8.54 -20.94 -17.91
C ILE A 163 -9.99 -21.15 -18.35
N VAL A 164 -10.96 -20.69 -17.56
CA VAL A 164 -12.39 -20.79 -17.87
C VAL A 164 -12.72 -20.06 -19.16
N VAL A 165 -12.18 -18.85 -19.38
CA VAL A 165 -12.40 -18.08 -20.62
C VAL A 165 -11.81 -18.81 -21.83
N CYS A 166 -10.59 -19.34 -21.73
CA CYS A 166 -9.92 -20.06 -22.83
C CYS A 166 -10.65 -21.36 -23.21
N LEU A 167 -11.07 -22.14 -22.22
CA LEU A 167 -11.84 -23.37 -22.42
C LEU A 167 -13.23 -23.04 -22.96
N GLY A 168 -13.90 -22.07 -22.35
CA GLY A 168 -15.24 -21.63 -22.75
C GLY A 168 -15.28 -21.16 -24.21
N SER A 169 -14.32 -20.33 -24.64
CA SER A 169 -14.26 -19.87 -26.02
C SER A 169 -14.06 -21.01 -27.02
N GLY A 170 -13.20 -21.98 -26.71
CA GLY A 170 -12.97 -23.13 -27.59
C GLY A 170 -14.16 -24.07 -27.68
N ILE A 171 -14.82 -24.35 -26.56
CA ILE A 171 -16.04 -25.17 -26.51
C ILE A 171 -17.15 -24.50 -27.34
N ILE A 172 -17.36 -23.20 -27.16
CA ILE A 172 -18.37 -22.44 -27.92
C ILE A 172 -18.07 -22.50 -29.42
N VAL A 173 -16.83 -22.22 -29.85
CA VAL A 173 -16.47 -22.27 -31.27
C VAL A 173 -16.56 -23.68 -31.85
N GLY A 174 -16.05 -24.69 -31.13
CA GLY A 174 -16.10 -26.09 -31.56
C GLY A 174 -17.54 -26.59 -31.72
N TYR A 175 -18.42 -26.21 -30.79
CA TYR A 175 -19.85 -26.54 -30.85
C TYR A 175 -20.54 -25.86 -32.04
N VAL A 176 -20.36 -24.56 -32.21
CA VAL A 176 -20.99 -23.78 -33.30
C VAL A 176 -20.53 -24.25 -34.68
N THR A 177 -19.25 -24.59 -34.82
CA THR A 177 -18.67 -24.98 -36.12
C THR A 177 -18.73 -26.48 -36.40
N ARG A 178 -19.15 -27.29 -35.40
CA ARG A 178 -19.13 -28.76 -35.43
C ARG A 178 -17.75 -29.34 -35.80
N ARG A 179 -16.67 -28.61 -35.52
CA ARG A 179 -15.28 -29.01 -35.81
C ARG A 179 -14.44 -28.86 -34.54
N VAL A 180 -14.04 -30.00 -33.97
CA VAL A 180 -13.24 -30.04 -32.75
C VAL A 180 -11.86 -29.43 -32.97
N ASP A 181 -11.24 -29.67 -34.13
CA ASP A 181 -9.91 -29.13 -34.49
C ASP A 181 -9.88 -27.59 -34.42
N LEU A 182 -10.96 -26.94 -34.87
CA LEU A 182 -11.08 -25.49 -34.84
C LEU A 182 -11.25 -24.98 -33.40
N GLY A 183 -11.99 -25.69 -32.55
CA GLY A 183 -12.12 -25.37 -31.13
C GLY A 183 -10.78 -25.40 -30.40
N VAL A 184 -9.96 -26.44 -30.66
CA VAL A 184 -8.61 -26.58 -30.09
C VAL A 184 -7.67 -25.47 -30.59
N ALA A 185 -7.72 -25.15 -31.88
CA ALA A 185 -6.95 -24.05 -32.45
C ALA A 185 -7.31 -22.69 -31.81
N VAL A 186 -8.59 -22.44 -31.56
CA VAL A 186 -9.03 -21.21 -30.88
C VAL A 186 -8.59 -21.17 -29.41
N THR A 187 -8.77 -22.26 -28.64
CA THR A 187 -8.32 -22.30 -27.24
C THR A 187 -6.82 -22.06 -27.13
N SER A 188 -6.01 -22.68 -27.98
CA SER A 188 -4.55 -22.47 -27.98
C SER A 188 -4.19 -21.03 -28.36
N GLY A 189 -4.85 -20.44 -29.35
CA GLY A 189 -4.67 -19.04 -29.73
C GLY A 189 -5.03 -18.06 -28.60
N VAL A 190 -6.18 -18.24 -27.96
CA VAL A 190 -6.61 -17.39 -26.83
C VAL A 190 -5.66 -17.56 -25.64
N ALA A 191 -5.26 -18.79 -25.31
CA ALA A 191 -4.31 -19.05 -24.24
C ALA A 191 -2.96 -18.38 -24.50
N ALA A 192 -2.46 -18.38 -25.74
CA ALA A 192 -1.22 -17.70 -26.11
C ALA A 192 -1.33 -16.17 -25.92
N VAL A 193 -2.43 -15.55 -26.37
CA VAL A 193 -2.66 -14.11 -26.19
C VAL A 193 -2.71 -13.75 -24.71
N VAL A 194 -3.44 -14.52 -23.91
CA VAL A 194 -3.53 -14.31 -22.46
C VAL A 194 -2.17 -14.47 -21.78
N ALA A 195 -1.40 -15.49 -22.16
CA ALA A 195 -0.05 -15.70 -21.63
C ALA A 195 0.89 -14.53 -21.99
N CYS A 196 0.82 -14.01 -23.21
CA CYS A 196 1.56 -12.82 -23.61
C CYS A 196 1.17 -11.59 -22.77
N ILE A 197 -0.13 -11.34 -22.55
CA ILE A 197 -0.60 -10.24 -21.71
C ILE A 197 -0.09 -10.41 -20.27
N GLN A 198 -0.18 -11.61 -19.71
CA GLN A 198 0.32 -11.91 -18.37
C GLN A 198 1.83 -11.70 -18.26
N ALA A 199 2.61 -12.13 -19.25
CA ALA A 199 4.05 -11.93 -19.29
C ALA A 199 4.42 -10.43 -19.34
N VAL A 200 3.73 -9.65 -20.17
CA VAL A 200 3.92 -8.19 -20.25
C VAL A 200 3.54 -7.52 -18.95
N LEU A 201 2.44 -7.91 -18.30
CA LEU A 201 2.07 -7.41 -16.98
C LEU A 201 3.19 -7.71 -15.98
N VAL A 202 3.60 -8.96 -15.84
CA VAL A 202 4.67 -9.35 -14.91
C VAL A 202 5.96 -8.55 -15.15
N LEU A 203 6.32 -8.31 -16.42
CA LEU A 203 7.51 -7.54 -16.77
C LEU A 203 7.38 -6.05 -16.42
N LEU A 204 6.21 -5.44 -16.62
CA LEU A 204 5.95 -4.05 -16.24
C LEU A 204 5.83 -3.85 -14.71
N TYR A 205 5.50 -4.92 -13.97
CA TYR A 205 5.32 -4.87 -12.52
C TYR A 205 6.61 -5.17 -11.73
N LYS A 206 7.68 -5.63 -12.38
CA LYS A 206 8.99 -5.88 -11.77
C LYS A 206 9.86 -4.62 -11.81
#